data_AF-A0A3Q2D1G0-F1
#
_entry.id   AF-A0A3Q2D1G0-F1
#
_cell.length_a   1.000
_cell.length_b   1.000
_cell.length_c   1.000
_cell.angle_alpha   90.00
_cell.angle_beta   90.00
_cell.angle_gamma   90.00
#
_symmetry.space_group_name_H-M   'P 1'
#
loop_
_entity.id
_entity.type
_entity.pdbx_description
1 polymer ?
#
loop_
_entity_poly.entity_id
_entity_poly.type
_entity_poly.pdbx_seq_one_letter_code
_entity_poly.pdbx_strand_id
1 'polypeptide(L)'
;MFFTGPCPSPAIKTSYVCAKHHSQTTSSGKMSLSAKDKETVKTFWAKISSSGDAIGADALSRMLVVYPQTKTYFSHWKDLSPGSAPVLKHGATVMGGVGEAVAKIDDLSAGLLSLSELHAFTLRVDPSNFKVLSHNILVVLALMFPTDFTPEVHVAMDKFLAAVARALSEKYR
;
A
#
# COMPACT_ATOMS: atom_id res chain seq x y z
N MET A 1 22.96 36.14 -50.51
CA MET A 1 23.74 34.93 -50.78
C MET A 1 22.97 33.75 -50.22
N PHE A 2 22.48 32.91 -51.13
CA PHE A 2 21.89 31.61 -50.84
C PHE A 2 23.01 30.64 -50.49
N PHE A 3 22.84 29.80 -49.46
CA PHE A 3 23.20 28.39 -49.55
C PHE A 3 22.21 27.57 -48.72
N THR A 4 21.36 26.88 -49.46
CA THR A 4 20.56 25.73 -49.05
C THR A 4 21.49 24.56 -48.73
N GLY A 5 21.32 23.96 -47.55
CA GLY A 5 21.92 22.68 -47.17
C GLY A 5 20.91 21.84 -46.38
N PRO A 6 20.94 20.50 -46.47
CA PRO A 6 19.76 19.66 -46.38
C PRO A 6 19.34 19.33 -44.94
N CYS A 7 18.02 19.27 -44.75
CA CYS A 7 17.35 18.69 -43.60
C CYS A 7 17.66 17.18 -43.50
N PRO A 8 18.19 16.68 -42.38
CA PRO A 8 18.13 15.25 -42.08
C PRO A 8 16.74 14.89 -41.57
N SER A 9 16.12 13.94 -42.28
CA SER A 9 14.82 13.33 -42.03
C SER A 9 14.59 12.91 -40.57
N PRO A 10 13.36 13.02 -40.03
CA PRO A 10 13.07 12.70 -38.64
C PRO A 10 12.84 11.19 -38.48
N ALA A 11 13.78 10.52 -37.81
CA ALA A 11 13.55 9.20 -37.26
C ALA A 11 13.91 9.24 -35.78
N ILE A 12 12.89 9.32 -34.92
CA ILE A 12 12.71 8.56 -33.67
C ILE A 12 11.54 9.19 -32.89
N LYS A 13 10.39 8.54 -33.07
CA LYS A 13 9.35 8.26 -32.06
C LYS A 13 9.00 9.38 -31.08
N THR A 14 7.93 10.11 -31.40
CA THR A 14 6.99 10.54 -30.36
C THR A 14 5.58 10.47 -30.92
N SER A 15 5.05 9.25 -31.04
CA SER A 15 3.62 9.05 -31.09
C SER A 15 3.06 9.48 -29.74
N TYR A 16 2.55 10.71 -29.65
CA TYR A 16 1.57 11.09 -28.64
C TYR A 16 0.32 10.24 -28.90
N VAL A 17 0.29 9.04 -28.32
CA VAL A 17 -0.95 8.29 -28.16
C VAL A 17 -1.66 8.96 -27.00
N CYS A 18 -2.62 9.83 -27.35
CA CYS A 18 -3.72 10.18 -26.47
C CYS A 18 -4.39 8.86 -26.09
N ALA A 19 -4.04 8.35 -24.90
CA ALA A 19 -4.70 7.21 -24.31
C ALA A 19 -6.15 7.65 -24.06
N LYS A 20 -7.04 7.25 -24.98
CA LYS A 20 -8.48 7.29 -24.76
C LYS A 20 -8.73 6.68 -23.40
N HIS A 21 -9.43 7.43 -22.55
CA HIS A 21 -10.06 6.91 -21.35
C HIS A 21 -10.91 5.69 -21.75
N HIS A 22 -10.34 4.49 -21.61
CA HIS A 22 -11.15 3.32 -21.40
C HIS A 22 -11.64 3.43 -19.96
N SER A 23 -12.86 3.96 -19.81
CA SER A 23 -13.67 3.70 -18.64
C SER A 23 -13.84 2.18 -18.57
N GLN A 24 -12.97 1.52 -17.83
CA GLN A 24 -13.27 0.20 -17.32
C GLN A 24 -14.33 0.45 -16.26
N THR A 25 -15.57 0.16 -16.61
CA THR A 25 -16.64 -0.12 -15.67
C THR A 25 -16.16 -1.28 -14.81
N THR A 26 -15.54 -0.97 -13.67
CA THR A 26 -15.37 -1.94 -12.60
C THR A 26 -16.77 -2.20 -12.06
N SER A 27 -17.36 -3.32 -12.47
CA SER A 27 -18.35 -3.99 -11.63
C SER A 27 -17.74 -4.03 -10.23
N SER A 28 -18.45 -3.48 -9.25
CA SER A 28 -18.14 -3.61 -7.83
C SER A 28 -18.32 -5.07 -7.42
N GLY A 29 -17.53 -5.96 -8.01
CA GLY A 29 -17.33 -7.32 -7.56
C GLY A 29 -16.63 -7.19 -6.22
N LYS A 30 -17.36 -7.56 -5.16
CA LYS A 30 -16.85 -7.75 -3.81
C LYS A 30 -15.56 -8.57 -3.92
N MET A 31 -14.39 -7.93 -3.88
CA MET A 31 -13.10 -8.62 -3.96
C MET A 31 -12.87 -9.35 -2.65
N SER A 32 -13.50 -10.52 -2.52
CA SER A 32 -13.27 -11.45 -1.42
C SER A 32 -11.99 -12.24 -1.70
N LEU A 33 -11.20 -12.49 -0.66
CA LEU A 33 -10.01 -13.32 -0.75
C LEU A 33 -10.42 -14.77 -1.04
N SER A 34 -9.92 -15.33 -2.14
CA SER A 34 -10.07 -16.76 -2.42
C SER A 34 -9.22 -17.59 -1.45
N ALA A 35 -9.49 -18.90 -1.35
CA ALA A 35 -8.66 -19.81 -0.55
C ALA A 35 -7.18 -19.75 -0.97
N LYS A 36 -6.92 -19.68 -2.29
CA LYS A 36 -5.58 -19.52 -2.85
C LYS A 36 -4.93 -18.19 -2.46
N ASP A 37 -5.68 -17.08 -2.50
CA ASP A 37 -5.16 -15.78 -2.08
C ASP A 37 -4.74 -15.84 -0.59
N LYS A 38 -5.59 -16.42 0.27
CA LYS A 38 -5.31 -16.56 1.71
C LYS A 38 -4.07 -17.41 1.99
N GLU A 39 -3.94 -18.56 1.33
CA GLU A 39 -2.77 -19.43 1.45
C GLU A 39 -1.49 -18.71 0.99
N THR A 40 -1.56 -18.02 -0.15
CA THR A 40 -0.43 -17.25 -0.70
C THR A 40 0.02 -16.17 0.29
N VAL A 41 -0.93 -15.43 0.88
CA VAL A 41 -0.64 -14.40 1.90
C VAL A 41 0.00 -15.03 3.13
N LYS A 42 -0.55 -16.13 3.67
CA LYS A 42 0.00 -16.81 4.85
C LYS A 42 1.42 -17.33 4.59
N THR A 43 1.65 -17.97 3.45
CA THR A 43 2.97 -18.51 3.08
C THR A 43 3.99 -17.39 2.87
N PHE A 44 3.62 -16.30 2.21
CA PHE A 44 4.52 -15.16 2.03
C PHE A 44 4.79 -14.45 3.36
N TRP A 45 3.75 -14.23 4.17
CA TRP A 45 3.87 -13.61 5.50
C TRP A 45 4.85 -14.38 6.41
N ALA A 46 4.80 -15.71 6.39
CA ALA A 46 5.72 -16.55 7.17
C ALA A 46 7.20 -16.33 6.83
N LYS A 47 7.52 -15.88 5.60
CA LYS A 47 8.90 -15.56 5.20
C LYS A 47 9.34 -14.17 5.66
N ILE A 48 8.43 -13.20 5.64
CA ILE A 48 8.75 -11.78 5.84
C ILE A 48 8.51 -11.28 7.27
N SER A 49 7.79 -12.04 8.10
CA SER A 49 7.32 -11.59 9.41
C SER A 49 8.44 -11.20 10.36
N SER A 50 9.60 -11.85 10.28
CA SER A 50 10.82 -11.51 11.03
C SER A 50 11.39 -10.14 10.68
N SER A 51 11.05 -9.61 9.50
CA SER A 51 11.44 -8.28 9.02
C SER A 51 10.33 -7.24 9.19
N GLY A 52 9.25 -7.56 9.91
CA GLY A 52 8.06 -6.70 10.05
C GLY A 52 8.39 -5.27 10.47
N ASP A 53 9.26 -5.10 11.47
CA ASP A 53 9.64 -3.77 11.97
C ASP A 53 10.33 -2.93 10.89
N ALA A 54 11.25 -3.53 10.13
CA ALA A 54 11.95 -2.86 9.04
C ALA A 54 11.02 -2.51 7.87
N ILE A 55 10.11 -3.44 7.51
CA ILE A 55 9.10 -3.22 6.47
C ILE A 55 8.20 -2.05 6.85
N GLY A 56 7.70 -2.04 8.08
CA GLY A 56 6.81 -1.00 8.58
C GLY A 56 7.48 0.37 8.67
N ALA A 57 8.73 0.40 9.13
CA ALA A 57 9.53 1.62 9.19
C ALA A 57 9.75 2.25 7.81
N ASP A 58 10.16 1.47 6.81
CA ASP A 58 10.37 1.97 5.45
C ASP A 58 9.04 2.39 4.80
N ALA A 59 7.98 1.58 4.97
CA ALA A 59 6.66 1.89 4.39
C ALA A 59 6.09 3.20 4.96
N LEU A 60 6.19 3.40 6.28
CA LEU A 60 5.72 4.62 6.94
C LEU A 60 6.59 5.83 6.54
N SER A 61 7.91 5.65 6.46
CA SER A 61 8.82 6.70 5.99
C SER A 61 8.47 7.16 4.57
N ARG A 62 8.26 6.22 3.64
CA ARG A 62 7.85 6.50 2.27
C ARG A 62 6.51 7.20 2.21
N MET A 63 5.53 6.76 3.00
CA MET A 63 4.23 7.41 3.06
C MET A 63 4.36 8.87 3.46
N LEU A 64 5.11 9.18 4.53
CA LEU A 64 5.27 10.55 5.02
C LEU A 64 6.02 11.45 4.02
N VAL A 65 6.98 10.90 3.26
CA VAL A 65 7.75 11.66 2.26
C VAL A 65 6.95 11.88 0.97
N VAL A 66 6.39 10.81 0.41
CA VAL A 66 5.74 10.82 -0.92
C VAL A 66 4.32 11.37 -0.86
N TYR A 67 3.64 11.22 0.29
CA TYR A 67 2.26 11.63 0.50
C TYR A 67 2.18 12.61 1.69
N PRO A 68 2.67 13.85 1.54
CA PRO A 68 2.83 14.79 2.65
C PRO A 68 1.50 15.16 3.34
N GLN A 69 0.36 15.01 2.67
CA GLN A 69 -0.97 15.19 3.28
C GLN A 69 -1.23 14.22 4.44
N THR A 70 -0.55 13.08 4.49
CA THR A 70 -0.68 12.09 5.58
C THR A 70 0.01 12.56 6.87
N LYS A 71 0.91 13.55 6.80
CA LYS A 71 1.62 14.08 7.98
C LYS A 71 0.69 14.73 9.01
N THR A 72 -0.50 15.17 8.61
CA THR A 72 -1.46 15.83 9.50
C THR A 72 -1.85 14.94 10.69
N TYR A 73 -1.97 13.62 10.45
CA TYR A 73 -2.28 12.61 11.47
C TYR A 73 -1.14 12.40 12.48
N PHE A 74 0.08 12.83 12.15
CA PHE A 74 1.29 12.65 12.96
C PHE A 74 1.88 13.98 13.44
N SER A 75 1.11 15.07 13.40
CA SER A 75 1.54 16.42 13.79
C SER A 75 2.03 16.55 15.24
N HIS A 76 1.69 15.58 16.10
CA HIS A 76 2.15 15.50 17.48
C HIS A 76 3.57 14.93 17.62
N TRP A 77 4.18 14.38 16.55
CA TRP A 77 5.57 13.94 16.56
C TRP A 77 6.52 15.09 16.25
N LYS A 78 7.58 15.20 17.04
CA LYS A 78 8.62 16.22 16.86
C LYS A 78 9.50 15.97 15.63
N ASP A 79 9.60 14.72 15.19
CA ASP A 79 10.45 14.32 14.08
C ASP A 79 9.75 13.27 13.19
N LEU A 80 9.45 13.67 11.96
CA LEU A 80 8.79 12.86 10.93
C LEU A 80 9.77 12.41 9.84
N SER A 81 11.08 12.60 10.06
CA SER A 81 12.10 12.18 9.09
C SER A 81 12.16 10.65 8.99
N PRO A 82 12.52 10.11 7.80
CA PRO A 82 12.80 8.68 7.66
C PRO A 82 13.81 8.18 8.68
N GLY A 83 13.48 7.10 9.38
CA GLY A 83 14.34 6.51 10.41
C GLY A 83 14.27 7.17 11.79
N SER A 84 13.43 8.20 11.98
CA SER A 84 13.22 8.77 13.31
C SER A 84 12.62 7.75 14.29
N ALA A 85 12.95 7.87 15.57
CA ALA A 85 12.44 6.97 16.61
C ALA A 85 10.90 6.79 16.60
N PRO A 86 10.05 7.84 16.47
CA PRO A 86 8.61 7.64 16.40
C PRO A 86 8.16 6.92 15.13
N VAL A 87 8.81 7.16 13.99
CA VAL A 87 8.51 6.46 12.72
C VAL A 87 8.86 4.98 12.83
N LEU A 88 10.02 4.64 13.39
CA LEU A 88 10.42 3.24 13.60
C LEU A 88 9.42 2.51 14.51
N LYS A 89 9.08 3.11 15.65
CA LYS A 89 8.16 2.52 16.64
C LYS A 89 6.76 2.32 16.07
N HIS A 90 6.24 3.32 15.35
CA HIS A 90 4.90 3.22 14.80
C HIS A 90 4.84 2.30 13.58
N GLY A 91 5.90 2.25 12.76
CA GLY A 91 6.03 1.28 11.68
C GLY A 91 5.92 -0.17 12.18
N ALA A 92 6.61 -0.51 13.28
CA ALA A 92 6.45 -1.80 13.93
C ALA A 92 5.01 -2.06 14.42
N THR A 93 4.36 -1.04 14.98
CA THR A 93 2.95 -1.14 15.43
C THR A 93 2.01 -1.44 14.26
N VAL A 94 2.19 -0.76 13.13
CA VAL A 94 1.43 -0.99 11.89
C VAL A 94 1.58 -2.43 11.41
N MET A 95 2.82 -2.93 11.33
CA MET A 95 3.07 -4.29 10.85
C MET A 95 2.62 -5.36 11.85
N GLY A 96 2.58 -5.06 13.15
CA GLY A 96 1.89 -5.86 14.15
C GLY A 96 0.39 -6.02 13.82
N GLY A 97 -0.29 -4.92 13.48
CA GLY A 97 -1.69 -4.96 13.04
C GLY A 97 -1.90 -5.72 11.73
N VAL A 98 -0.96 -5.64 10.77
CA VAL A 98 -0.98 -6.48 9.56
C VAL A 98 -0.83 -7.96 9.91
N GLY A 99 0.04 -8.30 10.86
CA GLY A 99 0.19 -9.67 11.35
C GLY A 99 -1.07 -10.22 12.02
N GLU A 100 -1.74 -9.40 12.82
CA GLU A 100 -3.05 -9.73 13.39
C GLU A 100 -4.09 -9.99 12.29
N ALA A 101 -4.11 -9.15 11.25
CA ALA A 101 -4.98 -9.34 10.10
C ALA A 101 -4.69 -10.64 9.34
N VAL A 102 -3.43 -11.05 9.19
CA VAL A 102 -3.08 -12.35 8.59
C VAL A 102 -3.58 -13.51 9.46
N ALA A 103 -3.48 -13.41 10.78
CA ALA A 103 -4.01 -14.42 11.70
C ALA A 103 -5.54 -14.51 11.67
N LYS A 104 -6.22 -13.39 11.36
CA LYS A 104 -7.69 -13.27 11.27
C LYS A 104 -8.22 -13.24 9.83
N ILE A 105 -7.43 -13.69 8.85
CA ILE A 105 -7.74 -13.53 7.42
C ILE A 105 -9.04 -14.20 6.94
N ASP A 106 -9.59 -15.11 7.75
CA ASP A 106 -10.87 -15.77 7.48
C ASP A 106 -12.09 -14.89 7.83
N ASP A 107 -11.95 -14.00 8.80
CA ASP A 107 -12.96 -13.00 9.20
C ASP A 107 -12.28 -11.71 9.68
N LEU A 108 -11.90 -10.86 8.71
CA LEU A 108 -11.21 -9.59 8.98
C LEU A 108 -12.12 -8.57 9.66
N SER A 109 -13.42 -8.57 9.34
CA SER A 109 -14.40 -7.64 9.89
C SER A 109 -14.56 -7.83 11.40
N ALA A 110 -14.77 -9.08 11.84
CA ALA A 110 -14.81 -9.38 13.27
C ALA A 110 -13.42 -9.27 13.92
N GLY A 111 -12.37 -9.75 13.23
CA GLY A 111 -11.01 -9.80 13.75
C GLY A 111 -10.38 -8.43 14.01
N LEU A 112 -10.73 -7.41 13.21
CA LEU A 112 -10.15 -6.07 13.30
C LEU A 112 -11.12 -5.03 13.88
N LEU A 113 -12.22 -5.47 14.49
CA LEU A 113 -13.28 -4.60 15.01
C LEU A 113 -12.73 -3.49 15.92
N SER A 114 -11.95 -3.85 16.95
CA SER A 114 -11.36 -2.88 17.88
C SER A 114 -10.42 -1.89 17.19
N LEU A 115 -9.69 -2.36 16.16
CA LEU A 115 -8.79 -1.50 15.40
C LEU A 115 -9.56 -0.56 14.47
N SER A 116 -10.70 -1.00 13.92
CA SER A 116 -11.63 -0.14 13.17
C SER A 116 -12.21 0.96 14.06
N GLU A 117 -12.69 0.62 15.27
CA GLU A 117 -13.23 1.60 16.22
C GLU A 117 -12.17 2.62 16.65
N LEU A 118 -10.94 2.18 16.92
CA LEU A 118 -9.81 3.07 17.23
C LEU A 118 -9.59 4.07 16.10
N HIS A 119 -9.52 3.59 14.85
CA HIS A 119 -9.29 4.45 13.70
C HIS A 119 -10.47 5.38 13.44
N ALA A 120 -11.71 4.91 13.58
CA ALA A 120 -12.92 5.68 13.30
C ALA A 120 -13.21 6.76 14.35
N PHE A 121 -13.17 6.41 15.64
CA PHE A 121 -13.68 7.29 16.70
C PHE A 121 -12.59 8.12 17.38
N THR A 122 -11.40 7.55 17.55
CA THR A 122 -10.29 8.18 18.25
C THR A 122 -9.32 8.87 17.30
N LEU A 123 -8.77 8.13 16.32
CA LEU A 123 -7.74 8.67 15.43
C LEU A 123 -8.35 9.49 14.27
N ARG A 124 -9.58 9.16 13.86
CA ARG A 124 -10.35 9.79 12.79
C ARG A 124 -9.55 9.92 11.48
N VAL A 125 -8.85 8.86 11.11
CA VAL A 125 -8.05 8.81 9.87
C VAL A 125 -9.00 8.71 8.68
N ASP A 126 -8.87 9.56 7.65
CA ASP A 126 -9.75 9.40 6.48
C ASP A 126 -9.47 8.02 5.83
N PRO A 127 -10.51 7.18 5.59
CA PRO A 127 -10.35 5.84 5.03
C PRO A 127 -9.56 5.78 3.72
N SER A 128 -9.55 6.86 2.95
CA SER A 128 -8.77 6.96 1.71
C SER A 128 -7.25 6.93 1.93
N ASN A 129 -6.75 7.11 3.16
CA ASN A 129 -5.33 6.99 3.47
C ASN A 129 -4.89 5.54 3.69
N PHE A 130 -5.79 4.61 3.99
CA PHE A 130 -5.41 3.20 4.17
C PHE A 130 -4.80 2.62 2.89
N LYS A 131 -5.38 2.90 1.72
CA LYS A 131 -4.81 2.50 0.42
C LYS A 131 -3.43 3.11 0.14
N VAL A 132 -3.15 4.30 0.68
CA VAL A 132 -1.83 4.95 0.54
C VAL A 132 -0.80 4.15 1.31
N LEU A 133 -1.09 3.79 2.56
CA LEU A 133 -0.20 2.94 3.36
C LEU A 133 -0.05 1.55 2.73
N SER A 134 -1.14 0.93 2.29
CA SER A 134 -1.12 -0.37 1.59
C SER A 134 -0.18 -0.36 0.39
N HIS A 135 -0.25 0.68 -0.44
CA HIS A 135 0.65 0.82 -1.59
C HIS A 135 2.12 0.92 -1.18
N ASN A 136 2.44 1.72 -0.16
CA ASN A 136 3.82 1.84 0.32
C ASN A 136 4.34 0.52 0.92
N ILE A 137 3.48 -0.26 1.59
CA ILE A 137 3.84 -1.62 2.03
C ILE A 137 4.20 -2.50 0.82
N LEU A 138 3.37 -2.55 -0.23
CA LEU A 138 3.65 -3.35 -1.43
C LEU A 138 4.97 -2.94 -2.10
N VAL A 139 5.26 -1.65 -2.17
CA VAL A 139 6.54 -1.14 -2.70
C VAL A 139 7.72 -1.67 -1.89
N VAL A 140 7.65 -1.62 -0.56
CA VAL A 140 8.72 -2.11 0.31
C VAL A 140 8.88 -3.63 0.21
N LEU A 141 7.78 -4.38 0.15
CA LEU A 141 7.81 -5.82 -0.05
C LEU A 141 8.52 -6.20 -1.36
N ALA A 142 8.23 -5.48 -2.45
CA ALA A 142 8.89 -5.68 -3.74
C ALA A 142 10.39 -5.36 -3.71
N LEU A 143 10.80 -4.34 -2.93
CA LEU A 143 12.19 -3.93 -2.81
C LEU A 143 13.02 -4.87 -1.92
N MET A 144 12.45 -5.32 -0.80
CA MET A 144 13.16 -6.14 0.19
C MET A 144 13.17 -7.63 -0.19
N PHE A 145 12.14 -8.11 -0.89
CA PHE A 145 11.97 -9.52 -1.23
C PHE A 145 11.72 -9.73 -2.74
N PRO A 146 12.57 -9.22 -3.63
CA PRO A 146 12.31 -9.21 -5.08
C PRO A 146 12.17 -10.61 -5.69
N THR A 147 12.81 -11.62 -5.09
CA THR A 147 12.72 -13.03 -5.51
C THR A 147 11.43 -13.70 -5.07
N ASP A 148 10.91 -13.35 -3.89
CA ASP A 148 9.72 -13.97 -3.30
C ASP A 148 8.43 -13.21 -3.63
N PHE A 149 8.53 -11.92 -3.98
CA PHE A 149 7.40 -11.06 -4.34
C PHE A 149 7.03 -11.23 -5.82
N THR A 150 6.57 -12.44 -6.16
CA THR A 150 6.11 -12.78 -7.52
C THR A 150 4.82 -12.03 -7.89
N PRO A 151 4.42 -12.00 -9.18
CA PRO A 151 3.14 -11.40 -9.59
C PRO A 151 1.93 -11.99 -8.86
N GLU A 152 1.93 -13.29 -8.58
CA GLU A 152 0.87 -13.97 -7.82
C GLU A 152 0.81 -13.50 -6.37
N VAL A 153 1.98 -13.38 -5.72
CA VAL A 153 2.09 -12.84 -4.36
C VAL A 153 1.64 -11.39 -4.31
N HIS A 154 2.05 -10.58 -5.30
CA HIS A 154 1.65 -9.18 -5.39
C HIS A 154 0.12 -9.05 -5.45
N VAL A 155 -0.55 -9.78 -6.35
CA VAL A 155 -2.01 -9.73 -6.47
C VAL A 155 -2.70 -10.20 -5.20
N ALA A 156 -2.21 -11.27 -4.56
CA ALA A 156 -2.79 -11.78 -3.32
C ALA A 156 -2.63 -10.78 -2.16
N MET A 157 -1.45 -10.18 -2.01
CA MET A 157 -1.15 -9.18 -0.99
C MET A 157 -1.94 -7.88 -1.21
N ASP A 158 -2.09 -7.42 -2.45
CA ASP A 158 -2.88 -6.23 -2.78
C ASP A 158 -4.36 -6.43 -2.42
N LYS A 159 -4.96 -7.56 -2.82
CA LYS A 159 -6.32 -7.92 -2.41
C LYS A 159 -6.46 -8.00 -0.89
N PHE A 160 -5.48 -8.58 -0.21
CA PHE A 160 -5.49 -8.71 1.25
C PHE A 160 -5.46 -7.35 1.94
N LEU A 161 -4.52 -6.47 1.56
CA LEU A 161 -4.44 -5.12 2.11
C LEU A 161 -5.69 -4.28 1.78
N ALA A 162 -6.29 -4.47 0.61
CA ALA A 162 -7.58 -3.87 0.27
C ALA A 162 -8.73 -4.40 1.15
N ALA A 163 -8.71 -5.68 1.52
CA ALA A 163 -9.67 -6.26 2.45
C ALA A 163 -9.47 -5.74 3.89
N VAL A 164 -8.22 -5.59 4.33
CA VAL A 164 -7.87 -4.96 5.61
C VAL A 164 -8.34 -3.51 5.66
N ALA A 165 -8.06 -2.72 4.62
CA ALA A 165 -8.51 -1.33 4.53
C ALA A 165 -10.05 -1.22 4.62
N ARG A 166 -10.78 -2.13 3.98
CA ARG A 166 -12.25 -2.20 4.09
C ARG A 166 -12.69 -2.52 5.51
N ALA A 167 -12.11 -3.54 6.14
CA ALA A 167 -12.44 -3.92 7.52
C ALA A 167 -12.18 -2.77 8.50
N LEU A 168 -11.05 -2.07 8.37
CA LEU A 168 -10.76 -0.88 9.19
C LEU A 168 -11.75 0.27 8.98
N SER A 169 -12.37 0.32 7.81
CA SER A 169 -13.32 1.38 7.44
C SER A 169 -14.77 1.10 7.88
N GLU A 170 -15.08 -0.08 8.41
CA GLU A 170 -16.46 -0.49 8.69
C GLU A 170 -17.16 0.38 9.73
N LYS A 171 -16.45 0.91 10.72
CA LYS A 171 -17.03 1.71 11.81
C LYS A 171 -17.06 3.22 11.56
N TYR A 172 -16.75 3.66 10.34
CA TYR A 172 -16.77 5.08 9.99
C TYR A 172 -18.17 5.64 9.72
N ARG A 173 -19.19 4.78 9.60
CA ARG A 173 -20.58 5.16 9.28
C ARG A 173 -21.58 4.27 10.00
#